data_AF-A0A5S3YHW3-F1
#
_entry.id   AF-A0A5S3YHW3-F1
#
_cell.length_a   1.000
_cell.length_b   1.000
_cell.length_c   1.000
_cell.angle_alpha   90.00
_cell.angle_beta   90.00
_cell.angle_gamma   90.00
#
_symmetry.space_group_name_H-M   'P 1'
#
loop_
_entity.id
_entity.type
_entity.pdbx_description
1 polymer ?
#
loop_
_entity_poly.entity_id
_entity_poly.type
_entity_poly.pdbx_seq_one_letter_code
_entity_poly.pdbx_strand_id
1 'polypeptide(L)' 'GVIEHIEQLGCEVYIDSVDITDLTAVTALIHDIDNVNTPLKGIIHSAAVLDDDNLAQLTPERFKKVLEPKALGAVNLH' A
#
# COMPACT_ATOMS: atom_id res chain seq x y z
N GLY A 1 -4.48 -11.52 17.33
CA GLY A 1 -4.27 -10.24 16.60
C GLY A 1 -5.22 -10.16 15.40
N VAL A 2 -5.20 -9.06 14.63
CA VAL A 2 -6.06 -8.95 13.42
C VAL A 2 -5.76 -10.07 12.43
N ILE A 3 -4.49 -10.44 12.25
CA ILE A 3 -4.05 -11.54 11.38
C ILE A 3 -4.63 -12.88 11.83
N GLU A 4 -4.38 -13.29 13.07
CA GLU A 4 -4.93 -14.55 13.63
C GLU A 4 -6.45 -14.63 13.52
N HIS A 5 -7.17 -13.50 13.67
CA HIS A 5 -8.62 -13.48 13.51
C HIS A 5 -9.05 -13.78 12.06
N ILE A 6 -8.35 -13.23 11.07
CA ILE A 6 -8.62 -13.48 9.65
C ILE A 6 -8.28 -14.93 9.28
N GLU A 7 -7.17 -15.46 9.80
CA GLU A 7 -6.78 -16.87 9.60
C GLU A 7 -7.83 -17.84 10.19
N GLN A 8 -8.39 -17.52 11.37
CA GLN A 8 -9.47 -18.29 11.98
C GLN A 8 -10.78 -18.29 11.16
N LEU A 9 -10.98 -17.31 10.28
CA LEU A 9 -12.08 -17.28 9.32
C LEU A 9 -11.81 -18.15 8.07
N GLY A 10 -10.64 -18.80 7.99
CA GLY A 10 -10.25 -19.72 6.92
C GLY A 10 -9.50 -19.06 5.77
N CYS A 11 -8.95 -17.85 5.97
CA CYS A 11 -8.12 -17.18 4.97
C CYS A 11 -6.63 -17.51 5.15
N GLU A 12 -5.91 -17.69 4.05
CA GLU A 12 -4.44 -17.63 4.05
C GLU A 12 -4.00 -16.17 3.98
N VAL A 13 -3.16 -15.75 4.93
CA VAL A 13 -2.71 -14.35 5.05
C VAL A 13 -1.20 -14.28 4.81
N TYR A 14 -0.80 -13.39 3.91
CA TYR A 14 0.60 -13.07 3.61
C TYR A 14 0.89 -11.63 4.06
N ILE A 15 2.07 -11.41 4.62
CA ILE A 15 2.49 -10.10 5.14
C ILE A 15 3.84 -9.77 4.55
N ASP A 16 3.88 -8.69 3.77
CA ASP A 16 5.11 -8.15 3.19
C ASP A 16 5.32 -6.69 3.59
N SER A 17 6.58 -6.30 3.74
CA SER A 17 6.98 -4.92 4.02
C SER A 17 7.40 -4.26 2.70
N VAL A 18 6.49 -3.50 2.09
CA VAL A 18 6.68 -2.86 0.79
C VAL A 18 6.32 -1.37 0.87
N ASP A 19 7.22 -0.51 0.37
CA ASP A 19 6.88 0.88 0.09
C ASP A 19 6.20 0.96 -1.28
N ILE A 20 4.90 1.24 -1.27
CA ILE A 20 4.08 1.32 -2.48
C ILE A 20 4.44 2.52 -3.38
N THR A 21 5.26 3.46 -2.91
CA THR A 21 5.81 4.54 -3.74
C THR A 21 7.04 4.12 -4.56
N ASP A 22 7.66 2.98 -4.23
CA ASP A 22 8.76 2.37 -5.01
C ASP A 22 8.20 1.39 -6.05
N LEU A 23 8.26 1.80 -7.32
CA LEU A 23 7.79 0.98 -8.44
C LEU A 23 8.49 -0.37 -8.54
N THR A 24 9.78 -0.44 -8.20
CA THR A 24 10.55 -1.69 -8.28
C THR A 24 10.06 -2.68 -7.23
N ALA A 25 9.81 -2.18 -6.01
CA ALA A 25 9.30 -2.98 -4.91
C ALA A 25 7.86 -3.47 -5.18
N VAL A 26 6.99 -2.61 -5.73
CA VAL A 26 5.63 -3.01 -6.14
C VAL A 26 5.66 -4.06 -7.24
N THR A 27 6.52 -3.90 -8.25
CA THR A 27 6.67 -4.88 -9.34
C THR A 27 7.09 -6.25 -8.80
N ALA A 28 8.04 -6.27 -7.87
CA ALA A 28 8.47 -7.52 -7.23
C ALA A 28 7.33 -8.19 -6.45
N LEU A 29 6.57 -7.40 -5.67
CA LEU A 29 5.41 -7.89 -4.92
C LEU A 29 4.35 -8.53 -5.85
N ILE A 30 4.00 -7.86 -6.95
CA ILE A 30 3.01 -8.39 -7.90
C ILE A 30 3.51 -9.70 -8.52
N HIS A 31 4.79 -9.77 -8.87
CA HIS A 31 5.39 -11.01 -9.38
C HIS A 31 5.33 -12.15 -8.34
N ASP A 32 5.57 -11.86 -7.07
CA ASP A 32 5.48 -12.86 -6.00
C ASP A 32 4.04 -13.32 -5.77
N ILE A 33 3.06 -12.41 -5.87
CA ILE A 33 1.63 -12.75 -5.83
C ILE A 33 1.25 -13.66 -7.00
N ASP A 34 1.72 -13.36 -8.22
CA ASP A 34 1.44 -14.17 -9.42
C ASP A 34 2.05 -15.58 -9.36
N ASN A 35 3.10 -15.78 -8.56
CA ASN A 35 3.68 -17.10 -8.32
C ASN A 35 2.83 -17.97 -7.37
N VAL A 36 1.92 -17.36 -6.62
CA VAL A 36 0.88 -18.10 -5.89
C VAL A 36 -0.16 -18.53 -6.92
N ASN A 37 -0.60 -19.80 -6.92
CA ASN A 37 -1.57 -20.34 -7.89
C ASN A 37 -3.00 -19.75 -7.74
N THR A 38 -3.12 -18.53 -7.24
CA THR A 38 -4.35 -17.81 -6.94
C THR A 38 -4.23 -16.41 -7.53
N PRO A 39 -4.84 -16.14 -8.71
CA PRO A 39 -4.65 -14.86 -9.39
C PRO A 39 -5.26 -13.69 -8.61
N LEU A 40 -4.56 -12.56 -8.59
CA LEU A 40 -5.03 -11.33 -7.94
C LEU A 40 -6.38 -10.88 -8.51
N LYS A 41 -7.37 -10.64 -7.63
CA LYS A 41 -8.74 -10.27 -8.01
C LYS A 41 -9.10 -8.82 -7.73
N GLY A 42 -8.32 -8.12 -6.93
CA GLY A 42 -8.59 -6.73 -6.59
C GLY A 42 -7.58 -6.21 -5.58
N ILE A 43 -7.50 -4.88 -5.49
CA ILE A 43 -6.58 -4.17 -4.61
C ILE A 43 -7.40 -3.19 -3.77
N ILE A 44 -7.17 -3.20 -2.45
CA ILE A 44 -7.67 -2.16 -1.54
C ILE A 44 -6.50 -1.25 -1.19
N HIS A 45 -6.41 -0.10 -1.84
CA HIS A 45 -5.34 0.87 -1.61
C HIS A 45 -5.64 1.75 -0.38
N SER A 46 -5.11 1.35 0.77
CA SER A 46 -5.29 2.05 2.05
C SER A 46 -4.03 2.71 2.59
N ALA A 47 -2.92 2.68 1.83
CA ALA A 47 -1.67 3.31 2.27
C ALA A 47 -1.81 4.84 2.26
N ALA A 48 -1.55 5.44 3.41
CA ALA A 48 -1.62 6.88 3.61
C ALA A 48 -0.72 7.29 4.77
N VAL A 49 -0.23 8.53 4.73
CA VAL A 49 0.43 9.19 5.85
C VAL A 49 -0.33 10.48 6.13
N LEU A 50 -0.57 10.77 7.41
CA LEU A 50 -1.19 12.01 7.85
C LEU A 50 -0.11 12.95 8.40
N ASP A 51 -0.25 14.23 8.07
CA ASP A 51 0.64 15.30 8.51
C ASP A 51 -0.16 16.61 8.53
N ASP A 52 -1.10 16.69 9.48
CA ASP A 52 -2.08 17.76 9.56
C ASP A 52 -1.46 19.10 9.96
N ASP A 53 -1.83 20.16 9.25
CA ASP A 53 -1.49 21.54 9.59
C ASP A 53 -2.49 22.52 8.98
N ASN A 54 -2.42 23.78 9.39
CA ASN A 54 -3.13 24.87 8.74
C ASN A 54 -2.61 25.08 7.32
N LEU A 55 -3.50 25.43 6.39
CA LEU A 55 -3.13 25.72 5.01
C LEU A 55 -2.03 26.80 4.89
N ALA A 56 -2.02 27.77 5.81
CA ALA A 56 -1.01 28.82 5.87
C ALA A 56 0.41 28.32 6.23
N GLN A 57 0.52 27.13 6.82
CA GLN A 57 1.78 26.52 7.26
C GLN A 57 2.19 25.34 6.36
N LEU A 58 1.41 25.05 5.31
CA LEU A 58 1.70 23.99 4.37
C LEU A 58 2.92 24.33 3.52
N THR A 59 3.89 23.44 3.51
CA THR A 59 5.06 23.49 2.63
C THR A 59 4.93 22.46 1.51
N PRO A 60 5.55 22.66 0.33
CA PRO A 60 5.58 21.65 -0.74
C PRO A 60 6.04 20.26 -0.27
N GLU A 61 7.02 20.20 0.64
CA GLU A 61 7.58 18.95 1.16
C GLU A 61 6.55 18.16 1.98
N ARG A 62 5.84 18.84 2.90
CA ARG A 62 4.75 18.25 3.68
C ARG A 62 3.58 17.81 2.81
N PHE A 63 3.22 18.63 1.82
CA PHE A 63 2.17 18.25 0.86
C PHE A 63 2.56 17.01 0.05
N LYS A 64 3.80 16.96 -0.44
CA LYS A 64 4.34 15.81 -1.17
C LYS A 64 4.29 14.54 -0.32
N LYS A 65 4.73 14.61 0.94
CA LYS A 65 4.74 13.48 1.88
C LYS A 65 3.38 12.82 2.07
N VAL A 66 2.30 13.60 2.19
CA VAL A 66 0.94 13.03 2.36
C VAL A 66 0.32 12.57 1.04
N LEU A 67 0.70 13.18 -0.07
CA LEU A 67 0.16 12.88 -1.39
C LEU A 67 0.78 11.61 -1.99
N GLU A 68 2.09 11.41 -1.82
CA GLU A 68 2.86 10.32 -2.42
C GLU A 68 2.26 8.92 -2.23
N PRO A 69 2.00 8.44 -0.99
CA PRO A 69 1.48 7.09 -0.80
C PRO A 69 0.11 6.91 -1.47
N LYS A 70 -0.72 7.95 -1.50
CA LYS A 70 -2.06 7.83 -2.07
C LYS A 70 -2.07 7.97 -3.59
N ALA A 71 -1.32 8.91 -4.15
CA ALA A 71 -1.33 9.23 -5.57
C ALA A 71 -0.30 8.42 -6.36
N LEU A 72 0.98 8.55 -6.04
CA LEU A 72 2.04 7.81 -6.73
C LEU A 72 1.87 6.30 -6.49
N GLY A 73 1.53 5.93 -5.27
CA GLY A 73 1.19 4.55 -4.94
C GLY A 73 0.04 3.96 -5.77
N ALA A 74 -1.03 4.74 -6.00
CA ALA A 74 -2.13 4.29 -6.85
C ALA A 74 -1.70 4.12 -8.31
N VAL A 75 -0.78 4.97 -8.80
CA VAL A 75 -0.22 4.83 -10.15
C VAL A 75 0.63 3.57 -10.26
N ASN A 76 1.47 3.26 -9.26
CA ASN A 76 2.29 2.06 -9.26
C ASN A 76 1.48 0.76 -9.16
N LEU A 77 0.27 0.81 -8.58
CA LEU A 77 -0.64 -0.33 -8.42
C LEU A 77 -1.61 -0.52 -9.61
N HIS A 78 -1.60 0.39 -10.59
CA HIS A 78 -2.50 0.33 -11.76
C HIS A 78 -1.95 -0.57 -12.87
#